data_AF-A0A954AUC5-F1
#
_entry.id   AF-A0A954AUC5-F1
#
_cell.length_a   1.000
_cell.length_b   1.000
_cell.length_c   1.000
_cell.angle_alpha   90.00
_cell.angle_beta   90.00
_cell.angle_gamma   90.00
#
_symmetry.space_group_name_H-M   'P 1'
#
loop_
_entity.id
_entity.type
_entity.pdbx_description
1 polymer ?
#
loop_
_entity_poly.entity_id
_entity_poly.type
_entity_poly.pdbx_seq_one_letter_code
_entity_poly.pdbx_strand_id
1 'polypeptide(L)'
;MSKNTNPDRVFAEDPEMIPLKHEREVLLTRLRALIGPELSASSMPSEAPPHWPQEAAAPFARYLIVTDELSRLNSRHTSRQLTRFLSADTEGVEQTRAMRQWWWDRY
;
A
#
# COMPACT_ATOMS: atom_id res chain seq x y z
N MET A 1 -9.12 23.28 25.48
CA MET A 1 -9.68 22.39 24.44
C MET A 1 -8.60 21.42 24.01
N SER A 2 -8.52 20.25 24.64
CA SER A 2 -7.54 19.22 24.28
C SER A 2 -8.01 18.54 22.99
N LYS A 3 -7.33 18.80 21.87
CA LYS A 3 -7.49 17.97 20.67
C LYS A 3 -7.02 16.58 21.05
N ASN A 4 -7.98 15.67 21.23
CA ASN A 4 -7.73 14.27 21.53
C ASN A 4 -7.20 13.61 20.25
N THR A 5 -5.96 13.91 19.90
CA THR A 5 -5.23 13.25 18.80
C THR A 5 -4.87 11.88 19.32
N ASN A 6 -5.80 10.93 19.23
CA ASN A 6 -5.52 9.55 19.59
C ASN A 6 -4.35 9.07 18.70
N PRO A 7 -3.16 8.82 19.24
CA PRO A 7 -1.97 8.52 18.44
C PRO A 7 -2.15 7.23 17.62
N ASP A 8 -3.04 6.34 18.05
CA ASP A 8 -3.38 5.11 17.32
C ASP A 8 -4.08 5.39 15.97
N ARG A 9 -4.79 6.52 15.83
CA ARG A 9 -5.40 6.91 14.54
C ARG A 9 -4.39 7.55 13.57
N VAL A 10 -3.21 7.95 14.06
CA VAL A 10 -2.23 8.72 13.28
C VAL A 10 -1.35 7.81 12.42
N PHE A 11 -1.19 6.54 12.81
CA PHE A 11 -0.47 5.48 12.08
C PHE A 11 -1.40 4.48 11.38
N ALA A 12 -2.70 4.76 11.37
CA ALA A 12 -3.65 4.00 10.59
C ALA A 12 -3.27 4.07 9.11
N GLU A 13 -3.54 2.98 8.40
CA GLU A 13 -3.36 2.93 6.95
C GLU A 13 -4.04 4.12 6.26
N ASP A 14 -3.43 4.64 5.19
CA ASP A 14 -4.04 5.73 4.42
C ASP A 14 -5.41 5.26 3.88
N PRO A 15 -6.51 5.96 4.21
CA PRO A 15 -7.85 5.53 3.82
C PRO A 15 -8.02 5.44 2.30
N GLU A 16 -7.21 6.17 1.52
CA GLU A 16 -7.18 6.07 0.06
C GLU A 16 -6.64 4.71 -0.42
N MET A 17 -5.82 4.01 0.38
CA MET A 17 -5.25 2.70 0.04
C MET A 17 -6.26 1.55 0.20
N ILE A 18 -7.25 1.68 1.09
CA ILE A 18 -8.24 0.64 1.37
C ILE A 18 -9.02 0.20 0.11
N PRO A 19 -9.68 1.10 -0.65
CA PRO A 19 -10.40 0.70 -1.86
C PRO A 19 -9.47 0.15 -2.94
N LEU A 20 -8.24 0.67 -3.04
CA LEU A 20 -7.25 0.21 -4.01
C LEU A 20 -6.71 -1.18 -3.69
N LYS A 21 -6.51 -1.51 -2.40
CA LYS A 21 -6.14 -2.88 -1.98
C LYS A 21 -7.23 -3.88 -2.34
N HIS A 22 -8.48 -3.52 -2.09
CA HIS A 22 -9.61 -4.35 -2.49
C HIS A 22 -9.69 -4.52 -4.02
N GLU A 23 -9.56 -3.42 -4.77
CA GLU A 23 -9.54 -3.47 -6.23
C GLU A 23 -8.41 -4.35 -6.77
N ARG A 24 -7.19 -4.23 -6.20
CA ARG A 24 -6.04 -5.09 -6.54
C ARG A 24 -6.35 -6.57 -6.34
N GLU A 25 -7.00 -6.93 -5.23
CA GLU A 25 -7.38 -8.31 -4.93
C GLU A 25 -8.43 -8.85 -5.90
N VAL A 26 -9.43 -8.04 -6.25
CA VAL A 26 -10.44 -8.38 -7.26
C VAL A 26 -9.79 -8.60 -8.63
N LEU A 27 -8.89 -7.70 -9.05
CA LEU A 27 -8.17 -7.80 -10.31
C LEU A 27 -7.27 -9.04 -10.34
N LEU A 28 -6.53 -9.30 -9.26
CA LEU A 28 -5.67 -10.49 -9.16
C LEU A 28 -6.48 -11.78 -9.20
N THR A 29 -7.64 -11.82 -8.54
CA THR A 29 -8.56 -12.96 -8.59
C THR A 29 -9.09 -13.19 -10.00
N ARG A 30 -9.49 -12.13 -10.70
CA ARG A 30 -9.93 -12.20 -12.11
C ARG A 30 -8.81 -12.66 -13.03
N LEU A 31 -7.60 -12.16 -12.85
CA LEU A 31 -6.44 -12.59 -13.62
C LEU A 31 -6.16 -14.07 -13.39
N ARG A 32 -6.13 -14.54 -12.14
CA ARG A 32 -5.96 -15.97 -11.83
C ARG A 32 -6.99 -16.87 -12.50
N ALA A 33 -8.23 -16.41 -12.64
CA ALA A 33 -9.27 -17.16 -13.35
C ALA A 33 -9.02 -17.24 -14.88
N LEU A 34 -8.36 -16.24 -15.47
CA LEU A 34 -8.10 -16.17 -16.91
C LEU A 34 -6.81 -16.87 -17.34
N ILE A 35 -5.76 -16.79 -16.51
CA ILE A 35 -4.39 -17.18 -16.87
C ILE A 35 -3.76 -18.20 -15.92
N GLY A 36 -4.51 -18.62 -14.90
CA GLY A 36 -4.13 -19.70 -13.99
C GLY A 36 -3.65 -19.24 -12.61
N PRO A 37 -3.61 -20.16 -11.64
CA PRO A 37 -3.35 -19.87 -10.24
C PRO A 37 -1.89 -19.52 -9.92
N GLU A 38 -0.94 -19.80 -10.84
CA GLU A 38 0.49 -19.51 -10.64
C GLU A 38 0.81 -18.01 -10.63
N LEU A 39 -0.17 -17.16 -10.95
CA LEU A 39 -0.04 -15.72 -10.76
C LEU A 39 -0.02 -15.33 -9.28
N SER A 40 1.20 -15.14 -8.76
CA SER A 40 1.44 -14.46 -7.50
C SER A 40 1.68 -12.96 -7.74
N ALA A 41 1.26 -12.09 -6.80
CA ALA A 41 1.54 -10.66 -6.88
C ALA A 41 3.05 -10.36 -6.91
N SER A 42 3.88 -11.25 -6.36
CA SER A 42 5.34 -11.13 -6.30
C SER A 42 6.04 -11.57 -7.60
N SER A 43 5.34 -12.28 -8.49
CA SER A 43 5.88 -12.80 -9.76
C SER A 43 5.23 -12.14 -10.97
N MET A 44 4.61 -10.96 -10.81
CA MET A 44 3.92 -10.31 -11.91
C MET A 44 4.89 -9.74 -12.94
N PRO A 45 4.70 -10.07 -14.24
CA PRO A 45 5.49 -9.44 -15.28
C PRO A 45 5.13 -7.95 -15.36
N SER A 46 6.04 -7.15 -15.92
CA SER A 46 5.81 -5.72 -16.15
C SER A 46 4.92 -5.45 -17.36
N GLU A 47 4.77 -6.43 -18.25
CA GLU A 47 3.95 -6.37 -19.46
C GLU A 47 3.16 -7.67 -19.60
N ALA A 48 2.01 -7.62 -20.27
CA ALA A 48 1.17 -8.80 -20.49
C ALA A 48 1.88 -9.75 -21.48
N PRO A 49 2.17 -11.00 -21.09
CA PRO A 49 2.73 -11.98 -22.00
C PRO A 49 1.86 -12.20 -23.25
N PRO A 50 2.48 -12.39 -24.43
CA PRO A 50 1.74 -12.49 -25.70
C PRO A 50 0.84 -13.74 -25.81
N HIS A 51 1.06 -14.74 -24.96
CA HIS A 51 0.25 -15.95 -24.91
C HIS A 51 -0.98 -15.81 -24.01
N TRP A 52 -1.13 -14.71 -23.28
CA TRP A 52 -2.31 -14.47 -22.45
C TRP A 52 -3.54 -14.19 -23.33
N PRO A 53 -4.74 -14.62 -22.89
CA PRO A 53 -5.97 -14.28 -23.58
C PRO A 53 -6.15 -12.76 -23.59
N GLN A 54 -6.70 -12.23 -24.69
CA GLN A 54 -6.95 -10.80 -24.86
C GLN A 54 -7.79 -10.21 -23.72
N GLU A 55 -8.70 -11.01 -23.16
CA GLU A 55 -9.56 -10.66 -22.02
C GLU A 55 -8.77 -10.34 -20.74
N ALA A 56 -7.54 -10.85 -20.61
CA ALA A 56 -6.66 -10.58 -19.47
C ALA A 56 -5.91 -9.25 -19.62
N ALA A 57 -5.80 -8.68 -20.82
CA ALA A 57 -5.01 -7.48 -21.07
C ALA A 57 -5.56 -6.25 -20.31
N ALA A 58 -6.88 -6.02 -20.38
CA ALA A 58 -7.53 -4.91 -19.68
C ALA A 58 -7.43 -5.00 -18.14
N PRO A 59 -7.81 -6.11 -17.48
CA PRO A 59 -7.66 -6.24 -16.03
C PRO A 59 -6.19 -6.22 -15.60
N PHE A 60 -5.26 -6.70 -16.42
CA PHE A 60 -3.83 -6.61 -16.12
C PHE A 60 -3.31 -5.17 -16.18
N ALA A 61 -3.65 -4.41 -17.22
CA ALA A 61 -3.28 -3.00 -17.30
C ALA A 61 -3.82 -2.21 -16.10
N ARG A 62 -5.07 -2.49 -15.70
CA ARG A 62 -5.65 -1.88 -14.50
C ARG A 62 -4.93 -2.32 -13.21
N TYR A 63 -4.54 -3.59 -13.11
CA TYR A 63 -3.78 -4.11 -11.96
C TYR A 63 -2.44 -3.38 -11.80
N LEU A 64 -1.71 -3.14 -12.91
CA LEU A 64 -0.46 -2.37 -12.88
C LEU A 64 -0.69 -0.93 -12.41
N ILE A 65 -1.74 -0.25 -12.89
CA ILE A 65 -2.09 1.10 -12.44
C ILE A 65 -2.39 1.14 -10.94
N VAL A 66 -3.19 0.20 -10.44
CA VAL A 66 -3.57 0.13 -9.02
C VAL A 66 -2.36 -0.17 -8.13
N THR A 67 -1.45 -1.06 -8.58
CA THR A 67 -0.23 -1.38 -7.82
C THR A 67 0.77 -0.22 -7.79
N ASP A 68 0.90 0.55 -8.87
CA ASP A 68 1.66 1.80 -8.88
C ASP A 68 1.06 2.84 -7.93
N GLU A 69 -0.26 3.04 -7.99
CA GLU A 69 -0.98 3.97 -7.11
C GLU A 69 -0.78 3.63 -5.64
N LEU A 70 -0.94 2.35 -5.28
CA LEU A 70 -0.69 1.85 -3.93
C LEU A 70 0.75 2.09 -3.48
N SER A 71 1.72 1.89 -4.38
CA SER A 71 3.13 2.13 -4.09
C SER A 71 3.40 3.61 -3.84
N ARG A 72 2.79 4.50 -4.62
CA ARG A 72 2.89 5.95 -4.47
C ARG A 72 2.26 6.44 -3.18
N LEU A 73 1.06 5.97 -2.86
CA LEU A 73 0.38 6.30 -1.61
C LEU A 73 1.14 5.77 -0.40
N ASN A 74 1.63 4.54 -0.45
CA ASN A 74 2.44 3.98 0.62
C ASN A 74 3.75 4.75 0.83
N SER A 75 4.42 5.17 -0.25
CA SER A 75 5.62 6.02 -0.19
C SER A 75 5.28 7.38 0.46
N ARG A 76 4.23 8.06 -0.01
CA ARG A 76 3.76 9.33 0.59
C ARG A 76 3.37 9.19 2.06
N HIS A 77 2.69 8.10 2.42
CA HIS A 77 2.33 7.81 3.81
C HIS A 77 3.59 7.60 4.65
N THR A 78 4.52 6.77 4.19
CA THR A 78 5.77 6.45 4.88
C THR A 78 6.63 7.69 5.09
N SER A 79 6.82 8.51 4.07
CA SER A 79 7.56 9.77 4.18
C SER A 79 6.93 10.71 5.20
N ARG A 80 5.59 10.84 5.21
CA ARG A 80 4.88 11.66 6.22
C ARG A 80 5.10 11.15 7.64
N GLN A 81 5.08 9.84 7.86
CA GLN A 81 5.32 9.27 9.18
C GLN A 81 6.79 9.39 9.61
N LEU A 82 7.74 9.21 8.67
CA LEU A 82 9.16 9.42 8.92
C LEU A 82 9.43 10.86 9.36
N THR A 83 8.90 11.85 8.64
CA THR A 83 9.06 13.27 9.02
C THR A 83 8.50 13.53 10.42
N ARG A 84 7.32 12.99 10.74
CA ARG A 84 6.73 13.14 12.08
C ARG A 84 7.58 12.49 13.17
N PHE A 85 8.10 11.30 12.90
CA PHE A 85 8.98 10.58 13.83
C PHE A 85 10.22 11.41 14.13
N LEU A 86 10.91 11.88 13.10
CA LEU A 86 12.13 12.68 13.21
C LEU A 86 11.85 14.03 13.90
N SER A 87 10.75 14.71 13.57
CA SER A 87 10.38 15.98 14.21
C SER A 87 10.14 15.81 15.72
N ALA A 88 9.43 14.76 16.14
CA ALA A 88 9.19 14.49 17.55
C ALA A 88 10.50 14.25 18.33
N ASP A 89 11.45 13.54 17.71
CA ASP A 89 12.77 13.31 18.29
C ASP A 89 13.57 14.61 18.45
N THR A 90 13.57 15.47 17.43
CA THR A 90 14.25 16.77 17.48
C THR A 90 13.60 17.79 18.43
N GLU A 91 12.28 17.75 18.60
CA GLU A 91 11.53 18.67 19.46
C GLU A 91 11.46 18.21 20.92
N GLY A 92 12.07 17.06 21.26
CA GLY A 92 12.01 16.48 22.60
C GLY A 92 10.61 16.02 23.01
N VAL A 93 9.73 15.79 22.03
CA VAL A 93 8.37 15.30 22.25
C VAL A 93 8.43 13.79 22.44
N GLU A 94 7.84 13.28 23.52
CA GLU A 94 7.80 11.84 23.77
C GLU A 94 7.16 11.09 22.59
N GLN A 95 7.94 10.17 22.00
CA GLN A 95 7.44 9.28 20.98
C GLN A 95 6.41 8.32 21.57
N THR A 96 5.25 8.21 20.93
CA THR A 96 4.21 7.28 21.38
C THR A 96 4.62 5.83 21.11
N ARG A 97 4.05 4.89 21.87
CA ARG A 97 4.30 3.45 21.68
C ARG A 97 3.97 2.99 20.26
N ALA A 98 2.85 3.45 19.69
CA ALA A 98 2.44 3.12 18.33
C ALA A 98 3.47 3.61 17.29
N MET A 99 4.02 4.82 17.51
CA MET A 99 5.03 5.41 16.62
C MET A 99 6.36 4.65 16.66
N ARG A 100 6.80 4.25 17.86
CA ARG A 100 7.98 3.37 18.04
C ARG A 100 7.76 2.00 17.42
N GLN A 101 6.59 1.39 17.62
CA GLN A 101 6.26 0.09 17.03
C GLN A 101 6.28 0.14 15.51
N TRP A 102 5.66 1.17 14.91
CA TRP A 102 5.67 1.38 13.47
C TRP A 102 7.09 1.52 12.89
N TRP A 103 8.00 2.16 13.62
CA TRP A 103 9.42 2.27 13.24
C TRP A 103 10.11 0.90 13.28
N TRP A 104 9.98 0.18 14.40
CA TRP A 104 10.56 -1.15 14.60
C TRP A 104 10.06 -2.20 13.60
N ASP A 105 8.79 -2.11 13.19
CA ASP A 105 8.22 -3.03 12.20
C ASP A 105 8.82 -2.82 10.79
N ARG A 106 9.55 -1.72 10.55
CA ARG A 106 10.06 -1.33 9.23
C ARG A 106 11.59 -1.20 9.13
N TYR A 107 12.31 -1.02 10.23
CA TYR A 107 13.77 -0.83 10.30
C TYR A 107 14.38 -1.56 11.50
#